data_AF-A0A7S3IIP6-F1
#
_entry.id   AF-A0A7S3IIP6-F1
#
_cell.length_a   1.000
_cell.length_b   1.000
_cell.length_c   1.000
_cell.angle_alpha   90.00
_cell.angle_beta   90.00
_cell.angle_gamma   90.00
#
_symmetry.space_group_name_H-M   'P 1'
#
loop_
_entity.id
_entity.type
_entity.pdbx_description
1 polymer ?
#
loop_
_entity_poly.entity_id
_entity_poly.type
_entity_poly.pdbx_seq_one_letter_code
_entity_poly.pdbx_strand_id
1 'polypeptide(L)'
;MIWRITNELTDLEIGEDPSVLLAVGELLNDSSSIVKKECANNFTKIPPKKPLVEAYIQSGVVNKLISVVGQVNLPVEERFNHLLILMRLQAGASSDQVKTLADRGFLFVLGLSLKEMNLRMLSVVLVALLKLFRDTKNSKAFVKQFRTLKLHENLEPLLDHQVEKVKLTAFELI
;
A
#
# COMPACT_ATOMS: atom_id res chain seq x y z
N MET A 1 22.49 19.07 -1.59
CA MET A 1 22.66 17.60 -1.66
C MET A 1 21.32 16.88 -1.81
N ILE A 2 20.34 17.10 -0.92
CA ILE A 2 18.96 16.57 -1.06
C ILE A 2 18.26 17.07 -2.34
N TRP A 3 18.44 18.34 -2.70
CA TRP A 3 17.84 18.92 -3.91
C TRP A 3 18.36 18.33 -5.24
N ARG A 4 19.56 17.71 -5.19
CA ARG A 4 20.19 17.08 -6.34
C ARG A 4 19.59 15.69 -6.59
N ILE A 5 19.30 14.95 -5.52
CA ILE A 5 18.52 13.70 -5.58
C ILE A 5 17.14 14.01 -6.16
N THR A 6 16.40 15.01 -5.67
CA THR A 6 15.05 15.32 -6.19
C THR A 6 14.99 15.73 -7.67
N ASN A 7 16.02 16.39 -8.22
CA ASN A 7 16.06 16.79 -9.64
C ASN A 7 16.76 15.78 -10.56
N GLU A 8 17.69 14.95 -10.06
CA GLU A 8 18.26 13.83 -10.83
C GLU A 8 17.26 12.66 -10.91
N LEU A 9 16.29 12.60 -10.00
CA LEU A 9 15.19 11.64 -9.99
C LEU A 9 14.19 11.83 -11.17
N THR A 10 14.10 13.00 -11.81
CA THR A 10 13.15 13.18 -12.93
C THR A 10 13.58 12.53 -14.25
N ASP A 11 14.88 12.27 -14.43
CA ASP A 11 15.44 11.71 -15.68
C ASP A 11 16.15 10.35 -15.49
N LEU A 12 16.47 9.97 -14.25
CA LEU A 12 16.90 8.60 -13.96
C LEU A 12 15.74 7.64 -14.18
N GLU A 13 16.03 6.48 -14.73
CA GLU A 13 15.18 5.30 -14.72
C GLU A 13 14.94 4.85 -13.26
N ILE A 14 14.18 5.64 -12.48
CA ILE A 14 13.84 5.31 -11.10
C ILE A 14 13.03 4.04 -11.14
N GLY A 15 13.63 3.01 -10.56
CA GLY A 15 12.97 1.76 -10.24
C GLY A 15 13.60 0.53 -10.85
N GLU A 16 14.65 0.68 -11.67
CA GLU A 16 15.41 -0.46 -12.17
C GLU A 16 16.59 -0.80 -11.24
N ASP A 17 17.19 0.19 -10.57
CA ASP A 17 18.27 -0.03 -9.59
C ASP A 17 17.73 -0.28 -8.16
N PRO A 18 17.94 -1.49 -7.58
CA PRO A 18 17.50 -1.81 -6.22
C PRO A 18 18.12 -0.92 -5.12
N SER A 19 19.33 -0.38 -5.33
CA SER A 19 20.02 0.48 -4.37
C SER A 19 19.38 1.87 -4.27
N VAL A 20 18.93 2.42 -5.40
CA VAL A 20 18.17 3.67 -5.47
C VAL A 20 16.81 3.48 -4.80
N LEU A 21 16.13 2.36 -5.08
CA LEU A 21 14.87 2.02 -4.41
C LEU A 21 15.04 1.89 -2.90
N LEU A 22 16.09 1.21 -2.45
CA LEU A 22 16.39 1.08 -1.03
C LEU A 22 16.63 2.44 -0.36
N ALA A 23 17.38 3.34 -1.01
CA ALA A 23 17.62 4.70 -0.52
C ALA A 23 16.31 5.51 -0.43
N VAL A 24 15.43 5.40 -1.42
CA VAL A 24 14.10 6.00 -1.35
C VAL A 24 13.28 5.42 -0.19
N GLY A 25 13.38 4.11 0.04
CA GLY A 25 12.78 3.46 1.20
C GLY A 25 13.29 3.99 2.55
N GLU A 26 14.56 4.38 2.66
CA GLU A 26 15.11 5.08 3.84
C GLU A 26 14.52 6.50 3.99
N LEU A 27 14.42 7.25 2.89
CA LEU A 27 13.88 8.61 2.90
C LEU A 27 12.39 8.66 3.30
N LEU A 28 11.62 7.62 2.98
CA LEU A 28 10.23 7.45 3.42
C LEU A 28 10.11 7.19 4.93
N ASN A 29 11.21 6.94 5.64
CA ASN A 29 11.25 6.80 7.08
C ASN A 29 12.21 7.80 7.74
N ASP A 30 12.55 8.90 7.04
CA ASP A 30 13.45 9.91 7.56
C ASP A 30 12.86 10.60 8.80
N SER A 31 13.74 10.98 9.73
CA SER A 31 13.38 11.72 10.94
C SER A 31 12.76 13.10 10.65
N SER A 32 13.09 13.69 9.50
CA SER A 32 12.54 14.94 9.01
C SER A 32 11.17 14.73 8.37
N SER A 33 10.14 15.31 8.98
CA SER A 33 8.76 15.29 8.44
C SER A 33 8.66 15.91 7.04
N ILE A 34 9.52 16.88 6.73
CA ILE A 34 9.57 17.54 5.41
C ILE A 34 10.10 16.58 4.36
N VAL A 35 11.27 15.98 4.60
CA VAL A 35 11.92 15.04 3.66
C VAL A 35 11.02 13.86 3.40
N LYS A 36 10.44 13.30 4.47
CA LYS A 36 9.51 12.18 4.37
C LYS A 36 8.27 12.51 3.54
N LYS A 37 7.62 13.65 3.80
CA LYS A 37 6.43 14.09 3.09
C LYS A 37 6.73 14.35 1.61
N GLU A 38 7.83 15.02 1.31
CA GLU A 38 8.23 15.31 -0.07
C GLU A 38 8.62 14.05 -0.83
N CYS A 39 9.33 13.13 -0.18
CA CYS A 39 9.65 11.81 -0.72
C CYS A 39 8.37 11.03 -1.05
N ALA A 40 7.42 10.91 -0.10
CA ALA A 40 6.15 10.23 -0.32
C ALA A 40 5.32 10.89 -1.44
N ASN A 41 5.29 12.23 -1.51
CA ASN A 41 4.59 12.96 -2.56
C ASN A 41 5.20 12.76 -3.96
N ASN A 42 6.52 12.67 -4.07
CA ASN A 42 7.19 12.39 -5.34
C ASN A 42 7.05 10.93 -5.74
N PHE A 43 7.16 10.02 -4.78
CA PHE A 43 7.05 8.59 -5.02
C PHE A 43 5.62 8.16 -5.40
N THR A 44 4.60 8.80 -4.81
CA THR A 44 3.21 8.67 -5.26
C THR A 44 2.94 9.34 -6.61
N LYS A 45 3.90 10.00 -7.28
CA LYS A 45 3.74 10.46 -8.66
C LYS A 45 4.35 9.50 -9.66
N ILE A 46 5.34 8.71 -9.27
CA ILE A 46 5.98 7.69 -10.10
C ILE A 46 5.03 6.49 -10.20
N PRO A 47 4.41 6.22 -11.35
CA PRO A 47 3.67 4.97 -11.53
C PRO A 47 4.69 3.84 -11.71
N PRO A 48 4.65 2.76 -10.92
CA PRO A 48 5.55 1.65 -11.16
C PRO A 48 5.21 1.06 -12.54
N LYS A 49 6.15 1.16 -13.49
CA LYS A 49 6.06 0.36 -14.73
C LYS A 49 6.03 -1.12 -14.29
N LYS A 50 5.25 -1.96 -14.99
CA LYS A 50 5.11 -3.40 -14.68
C LYS A 50 6.43 -4.14 -14.38
N PRO A 51 7.57 -3.86 -15.06
CA PRO A 51 8.85 -4.52 -14.78
C PRO A 51 9.45 -4.19 -13.40
N LEU A 52 9.02 -3.10 -12.75
CA LEU A 52 9.68 -2.56 -11.56
C LEU A 52 9.11 -3.13 -10.26
N VAL A 53 7.89 -3.68 -10.25
CA VAL A 53 7.27 -4.19 -9.01
C VAL A 53 8.14 -5.26 -8.33
N GLU A 54 8.80 -6.10 -9.12
CA GLU A 54 9.73 -7.12 -8.61
C GLU A 54 10.93 -6.50 -7.89
N ALA A 55 11.54 -5.46 -8.48
CA ALA A 55 12.66 -4.75 -7.87
C ALA A 55 12.27 -4.10 -6.52
N TYR A 56 11.03 -3.62 -6.39
CA TYR A 56 10.52 -3.06 -5.13
C TYR A 56 10.30 -4.13 -4.05
N ILE A 57 9.82 -5.30 -4.46
CA ILE A 57 9.68 -6.45 -3.57
C ILE A 57 11.06 -6.93 -3.11
N GLN A 58 12.02 -7.05 -4.02
CA GLN A 58 13.38 -7.56 -3.74
C GLN A 58 14.23 -6.58 -2.93
N SER A 59 14.12 -5.27 -3.16
CA SER A 59 14.85 -4.23 -2.42
C SER A 59 14.41 -4.06 -0.96
N GLY A 60 13.30 -4.67 -0.53
CA GLY A 60 12.80 -4.57 0.85
C GLY A 60 12.02 -3.29 1.15
N VAL A 61 11.86 -2.39 0.16
CA VAL A 61 11.05 -1.15 0.28
C VAL A 61 9.61 -1.48 0.68
N VAL A 62 9.02 -2.53 0.12
CA VAL A 62 7.67 -3.00 0.48
C VAL A 62 7.56 -3.29 1.99
N ASN A 63 8.56 -3.96 2.57
CA ASN A 63 8.52 -4.31 4.00
C ASN A 63 8.62 -3.05 4.87
N LYS A 64 9.46 -2.09 4.47
CA LYS A 64 9.56 -0.79 5.14
C LYS A 64 8.25 -0.02 5.08
N LEU A 65 7.63 0.07 3.90
CA LEU A 65 6.33 0.71 3.71
C LEU A 65 5.25 0.07 4.59
N ILE A 66 5.16 -1.25 4.61
CA ILE A 66 4.22 -1.98 5.47
C ILE A 66 4.50 -1.68 6.95
N SER A 67 5.78 -1.66 7.36
CA SER A 67 6.16 -1.31 8.73
C SER A 67 5.76 0.10 9.12
N VAL A 68 5.94 1.09 8.23
CA VAL A 68 5.55 2.48 8.47
C VAL A 68 4.04 2.61 8.56
N VAL A 69 3.29 2.08 7.58
CA VAL A 69 1.82 2.11 7.57
C VAL A 69 1.23 1.32 8.76
N GLY A 70 1.95 0.34 9.30
CA GLY A 70 1.55 -0.41 10.48
C GLY A 70 1.72 0.32 11.82
N GLN A 71 2.38 1.48 11.85
CA GLN A 71 2.60 2.23 13.09
C GLN A 71 1.28 2.79 13.64
N VAL A 72 1.05 2.63 14.94
CA VAL A 72 -0.20 3.05 15.60
C VAL A 72 -0.38 4.57 15.54
N ASN A 73 0.69 5.33 15.75
CA ASN A 73 0.64 6.79 15.91
C ASN A 73 0.96 7.58 14.63
N LEU A 74 0.97 6.92 13.47
CA LEU A 74 1.23 7.60 12.19
C LEU A 74 0.05 8.53 11.85
N PRO A 75 0.28 9.82 11.54
CA PRO A 75 -0.78 10.73 11.14
C PRO A 75 -1.54 10.21 9.91
N VAL A 76 -2.86 10.42 9.88
CA VAL A 76 -3.75 9.88 8.84
C VAL A 76 -3.30 10.23 7.41
N GLU A 77 -2.93 11.50 7.17
CA GLU A 77 -2.44 11.95 5.85
C GLU A 77 -1.14 11.23 5.45
N GLU A 78 -0.24 11.02 6.40
CA GLU A 78 1.03 10.32 6.18
C GLU A 78 0.80 8.82 5.93
N ARG A 79 -0.07 8.18 6.71
CA ARG A 79 -0.50 6.79 6.49
C ARG A 79 -1.10 6.62 5.09
N PHE A 80 -1.98 7.55 4.70
CA PHE A 80 -2.61 7.54 3.39
C PHE A 80 -1.59 7.62 2.24
N ASN A 81 -0.58 8.49 2.35
CA ASN A 81 0.45 8.62 1.31
C ASN A 81 1.29 7.35 1.17
N HIS A 82 1.71 6.73 2.27
CA HIS A 82 2.46 5.47 2.23
C HIS A 82 1.61 4.30 1.71
N LEU A 83 0.34 4.24 2.12
CA LEU A 83 -0.60 3.25 1.63
C LEU A 83 -0.84 3.39 0.11
N LEU A 84 -0.92 4.62 -0.39
CA LEU A 84 -1.09 4.89 -1.82
C LEU A 84 0.08 4.35 -2.65
N ILE A 85 1.30 4.35 -2.12
CA ILE A 85 2.47 3.73 -2.76
C ILE A 85 2.27 2.22 -2.87
N LEU A 86 1.93 1.55 -1.77
CA LEU A 86 1.69 0.10 -1.76
C LEU A 86 0.58 -0.30 -2.73
N MET A 87 -0.47 0.51 -2.85
CA MET A 87 -1.55 0.26 -3.78
C MET A 87 -1.16 0.46 -5.24
N ARG A 88 -0.31 1.44 -5.55
CA ARG A 88 0.24 1.60 -6.90
C ARG A 88 1.08 0.39 -7.29
N LEU A 89 1.88 -0.14 -6.36
CA LEU A 89 2.63 -1.39 -6.57
C LEU A 89 1.68 -2.55 -6.83
N GLN A 90 0.64 -2.71 -6.03
CA GLN A 90 -0.39 -3.73 -6.23
C GLN A 90 -1.09 -3.60 -7.59
N ALA A 91 -1.40 -2.38 -8.04
CA ALA A 91 -2.05 -2.13 -9.32
C ALA A 91 -1.18 -2.55 -10.52
N GLY A 92 0.14 -2.39 -10.40
CA GLY A 92 1.13 -2.83 -11.41
C GLY A 92 1.56 -4.29 -11.30
N ALA A 93 1.24 -4.97 -10.20
CA ALA A 93 1.70 -6.31 -9.88
C ALA A 93 0.99 -7.42 -10.68
N SER A 94 1.73 -8.49 -11.01
CA SER A 94 1.15 -9.77 -11.43
C SER A 94 0.42 -10.44 -10.26
N SER A 95 -0.44 -11.44 -10.54
CA SER A 95 -1.16 -12.16 -9.48
C SER A 95 -0.22 -12.83 -8.47
N ASP A 96 0.95 -13.32 -8.89
CA ASP A 96 1.93 -13.90 -7.97
C ASP A 96 2.63 -12.83 -7.14
N GLN A 97 2.92 -11.67 -7.71
CA GLN A 97 3.45 -10.54 -6.94
C GLN A 97 2.42 -10.01 -5.94
N VAL A 98 1.13 -9.99 -6.29
CA VAL A 98 0.04 -9.63 -5.36
C VAL A 98 0.00 -10.59 -4.17
N LYS A 99 0.19 -11.90 -4.38
CA LYS A 99 0.33 -12.88 -3.28
C LYS A 99 1.54 -12.56 -2.41
N THR A 100 2.69 -12.27 -3.01
CA THR A 100 3.90 -11.88 -2.28
C THR A 100 3.70 -10.62 -1.44
N LEU A 101 2.97 -9.62 -1.95
CA LEU A 101 2.59 -8.44 -1.17
C LEU A 101 1.71 -8.82 0.04
N ALA A 102 0.72 -9.69 -0.17
CA ALA A 102 -0.14 -10.18 0.91
C ALA A 102 0.67 -10.90 2.00
N ASP A 103 1.56 -11.81 1.60
CA ASP A 103 2.43 -12.58 2.51
C ASP A 103 3.40 -11.70 3.30
N ARG A 104 3.78 -10.54 2.75
CA ARG A 104 4.60 -9.54 3.44
C ARG A 104 3.83 -8.65 4.43
N GLY A 105 2.53 -8.87 4.60
CA GLY A 105 1.70 -8.13 5.54
C GLY A 105 0.89 -6.99 4.92
N PHE A 106 0.77 -6.93 3.59
CA PHE A 106 -0.05 -5.88 2.96
C PHE A 106 -1.53 -5.98 3.38
N LEU A 107 -2.05 -7.19 3.57
CA LEU A 107 -3.42 -7.40 4.05
C LEU A 107 -3.65 -6.85 5.47
N PHE A 108 -2.64 -6.94 6.33
CA PHE A 108 -2.70 -6.42 7.70
C PHE A 108 -2.85 -4.89 7.70
N VAL A 109 -2.03 -4.17 6.92
CA VAL A 109 -2.10 -2.71 6.87
C VAL A 109 -3.39 -2.20 6.22
N LEU A 110 -3.95 -2.93 5.26
CA LEU A 110 -5.29 -2.63 4.72
C LEU A 110 -6.38 -2.77 5.79
N GLY A 111 -6.30 -3.85 6.59
CA GLY A 111 -7.22 -4.06 7.72
C GLY A 111 -7.17 -2.96 8.77
N LEU A 112 -5.97 -2.48 9.12
CA LEU A 112 -5.83 -1.32 10.01
C LEU A 112 -6.46 -0.07 9.41
N SER A 113 -6.24 0.15 8.11
CA SER A 113 -6.70 1.35 7.39
C SER A 113 -8.21 1.37 7.13
N LEU A 114 -8.92 0.23 7.23
CA LEU A 114 -10.38 0.17 7.16
C LEU A 114 -11.07 0.89 8.34
N LYS A 115 -10.41 0.97 9.49
CA LYS A 115 -10.96 1.57 10.71
C LYS A 115 -11.00 3.10 10.66
N GLU A 116 -10.40 3.67 9.63
CA GLU A 116 -10.27 5.10 9.47
C GLU A 116 -11.53 5.68 8.80
N MET A 117 -12.15 6.69 9.41
CA MET A 117 -13.41 7.29 8.93
C MET A 117 -13.26 8.19 7.68
N ASN A 118 -12.05 8.26 7.11
CA ASN A 118 -11.79 9.08 5.94
C ASN A 118 -12.28 8.37 4.66
N LEU A 119 -13.31 8.90 4.00
CA LEU A 119 -13.90 8.30 2.80
C LEU A 119 -12.91 8.05 1.66
N ARG A 120 -11.93 8.96 1.47
CA ARG A 120 -10.91 8.81 0.43
C ARG A 120 -10.02 7.62 0.71
N MET A 121 -9.56 7.46 1.95
CA MET A 121 -8.78 6.30 2.38
C MET A 121 -9.61 5.02 2.33
N LEU A 122 -10.85 5.04 2.82
CA LEU A 122 -11.74 3.89 2.81
C LEU A 122 -11.98 3.35 1.38
N SER A 123 -12.28 4.25 0.44
CA SER A 123 -12.48 3.89 -0.98
C SER A 123 -11.24 3.24 -1.59
N VAL A 124 -10.07 3.77 -1.23
CA VAL A 124 -8.76 3.32 -1.69
C VAL A 124 -8.46 1.92 -1.10
N VAL A 125 -8.62 1.74 0.21
CA VAL A 125 -8.45 0.45 0.89
C VAL A 125 -9.38 -0.63 0.33
N LEU A 126 -10.65 -0.33 0.12
CA LEU A 126 -11.63 -1.30 -0.40
C LEU A 126 -11.29 -1.76 -1.82
N VAL A 127 -10.82 -0.85 -2.68
CA VAL A 127 -10.34 -1.22 -4.03
C VAL A 127 -9.15 -2.17 -3.95
N ALA A 128 -8.20 -1.91 -3.04
CA ALA A 128 -7.03 -2.77 -2.85
C ALA A 128 -7.41 -4.15 -2.31
N LEU A 129 -8.30 -4.20 -1.30
CA LEU A 129 -8.81 -5.45 -0.76
C LEU A 129 -9.56 -6.27 -1.81
N LEU A 130 -10.39 -5.62 -2.62
CA LEU A 130 -11.13 -6.29 -3.68
C LEU A 130 -10.21 -6.92 -4.72
N LYS A 131 -9.16 -6.20 -5.13
CA LYS A 131 -8.15 -6.74 -6.04
C LYS A 131 -7.40 -7.93 -5.43
N LEU A 132 -6.95 -7.81 -4.17
CA LEU A 132 -6.33 -8.92 -3.43
C LEU A 132 -7.25 -10.13 -3.42
N PHE A 133 -8.49 -9.95 -2.96
CA PHE A 133 -9.48 -11.01 -2.90
C PHE A 133 -9.69 -11.69 -4.26
N ARG A 134 -9.85 -10.94 -5.35
CA ARG A 134 -9.99 -11.52 -6.70
C ARG A 134 -8.78 -12.34 -7.13
N ASP A 135 -7.57 -11.85 -6.85
CA ASP A 135 -6.31 -12.49 -7.23
C ASP A 135 -5.95 -13.68 -6.32
N THR A 136 -6.44 -13.71 -5.08
CA THR A 136 -5.99 -14.66 -4.05
C THR A 136 -7.10 -15.43 -3.32
N LYS A 137 -8.38 -15.30 -3.67
CA LYS A 137 -9.50 -16.00 -2.99
C LYS A 137 -9.38 -17.52 -2.93
N ASN A 138 -8.72 -18.13 -3.91
CA ASN A 138 -8.48 -19.58 -3.93
C ASN A 138 -7.25 -20.00 -3.09
N SER A 139 -6.48 -19.05 -2.57
CA SER A 139 -5.34 -19.31 -1.70
C SER A 139 -5.81 -19.60 -0.28
N LYS A 140 -5.56 -20.81 0.21
CA LYS A 140 -5.83 -21.19 1.61
C LYS A 140 -5.11 -20.26 2.60
N ALA A 141 -3.90 -19.80 2.26
CA ALA A 141 -3.13 -18.89 3.09
C ALA A 141 -3.81 -17.53 3.22
N PHE A 142 -4.30 -16.97 2.11
CA PHE A 142 -5.03 -15.70 2.11
C PHE A 142 -6.32 -15.79 2.92
N VAL A 143 -7.15 -16.82 2.68
CA VAL A 143 -8.41 -17.01 3.43
C VAL A 143 -8.13 -17.17 4.93
N LYS A 144 -7.07 -17.90 5.31
CA LYS A 144 -6.64 -18.02 6.69
C LYS A 144 -6.25 -16.65 7.27
N GLN A 145 -5.40 -15.88 6.58
CA GLN A 145 -5.00 -14.54 7.04
C GLN A 145 -6.20 -13.59 7.16
N PHE A 146 -7.11 -13.57 6.18
CA PHE A 146 -8.31 -12.74 6.18
C PHE A 146 -9.18 -13.01 7.42
N ARG A 147 -9.32 -14.29 7.81
CA ARG A 147 -10.01 -14.71 9.03
C ARG A 147 -9.24 -14.37 10.30
N THR A 148 -7.93 -14.65 10.35
CA THR A 148 -7.08 -14.34 11.51
C THR A 148 -7.09 -12.85 11.84
N LEU A 149 -7.09 -12.00 10.80
CA LEU A 149 -7.16 -10.55 10.92
C LEU A 149 -8.58 -10.03 11.18
N LYS A 150 -9.58 -10.91 11.23
CA LYS A 150 -11.00 -10.56 11.44
C LYS A 150 -11.46 -9.45 10.50
N LEU A 151 -11.06 -9.52 9.22
CA LEU A 151 -11.38 -8.46 8.27
C LEU A 151 -12.87 -8.33 8.00
N HIS A 152 -13.62 -9.43 8.07
CA HIS A 152 -15.09 -9.42 8.00
C HIS A 152 -15.70 -8.51 9.09
N GLU A 153 -15.24 -8.58 10.35
CA GLU A 153 -15.71 -7.71 11.44
C GLU A 153 -15.45 -6.22 11.14
N ASN A 154 -14.37 -5.89 10.42
CA ASN A 154 -14.10 -4.51 10.02
C ASN A 154 -14.91 -4.07 8.78
N LEU A 155 -15.39 -5.01 7.97
CA LEU A 155 -16.15 -4.75 6.75
C LEU A 155 -17.66 -4.71 7.02
N GLU A 156 -18.16 -5.46 8.01
CA GLU A 156 -19.58 -5.53 8.37
C GLU A 156 -20.22 -4.15 8.58
N PRO A 157 -19.62 -3.20 9.34
CA PRO A 157 -20.19 -1.86 9.51
C PRO A 157 -20.32 -1.07 8.21
N LEU A 158 -19.58 -1.45 7.16
CA LEU A 158 -19.61 -0.77 5.87
C LEU A 158 -20.82 -1.18 5.01
N LEU A 159 -21.54 -2.25 5.38
CA LEU A 159 -22.75 -2.69 4.69
C LEU A 159 -23.91 -1.69 4.85
N ASP A 160 -23.85 -0.85 5.88
CA ASP A 160 -24.83 0.22 6.13
C ASP A 160 -24.27 1.61 5.78
N HIS A 161 -23.13 1.67 5.09
CA HIS A 161 -22.50 2.93 4.73
C HIS A 161 -23.32 3.73 3.70
N GLN A 162 -23.41 5.05 3.90
CA GLN A 162 -24.20 5.96 3.05
C GLN A 162 -23.77 6.01 1.56
N VAL A 163 -22.50 5.67 1.28
CA VAL A 163 -21.97 5.60 -0.09
C VAL A 163 -22.18 4.19 -0.64
N GLU A 164 -23.06 4.06 -1.63
CA GLU A 164 -23.45 2.77 -2.22
C GLU A 164 -22.26 1.92 -2.70
N LYS A 165 -21.26 2.55 -3.35
CA LYS A 165 -20.07 1.84 -3.81
C LYS A 165 -19.29 1.18 -2.66
N VAL A 166 -19.23 1.83 -1.50
CA VAL A 166 -18.57 1.29 -0.30
C VAL A 166 -19.34 0.06 0.19
N LYS A 167 -20.67 0.18 0.31
CA LYS A 167 -21.57 -0.90 0.70
C LYS A 167 -21.44 -2.13 -0.20
N LEU A 168 -21.53 -1.93 -1.52
CA LEU A 168 -21.44 -3.03 -2.49
C LEU A 168 -20.07 -3.70 -2.47
N THR A 169 -18.99 -2.92 -2.32
CA THR A 169 -17.63 -3.50 -2.26
C THR A 169 -17.42 -4.29 -0.97
N ALA A 170 -17.94 -3.81 0.16
CA ALA A 170 -17.88 -4.55 1.43
C ALA A 170 -18.69 -5.85 1.35
N PHE A 171 -19.88 -5.81 0.74
CA PHE A 171 -20.70 -7.00 0.51
C PHE A 171 -20.01 -8.04 -0.39
N GLU A 172 -19.29 -7.64 -1.44
CA GLU A 172 -18.54 -8.57 -2.30
C GLU A 172 -17.35 -9.24 -1.56
N LEU A 173 -16.82 -8.56 -0.53
CA LEU A 173 -15.64 -9.01 0.22
C LEU A 173 -15.95 -9.94 1.40
N ILE A 174 -17.20 -9.99 1.88
CA ILE A 174 -17.68 -10.85 2.97
C ILE A 174 -18.25 -12.13 2.38
#